data_AF-A0A8H7UWT3-F1
#
_entry.id   AF-A0A8H7UWT3-F1
#
_cell.length_a   1.000
_cell.length_b   1.000
_cell.length_c   1.000
_cell.angle_alpha   90.00
_cell.angle_beta   90.00
_cell.angle_gamma   90.00
#
_symmetry.space_group_name_H-M   'P 1'
#
loop_
_entity.id
_entity.type
_entity.pdbx_description
1 polymer ?
#
loop_
_entity_poly.entity_id
_entity_poly.type
_entity_poly.pdbx_seq_one_letter_code
_entity_poly.pdbx_strand_id
1 'polypeptide(L)' 'MSFQQIIEEGVQNSKVIVFGKSYCRYTEGEAIPAYLLEKTGQYTVPNVFVNKTHLGGSDDLTMAESDGTFQKLHSQ' A
#
# COMPACT_ATOMS: atom_id res chain seq x y z
N MET A 1 -18.66 -4.23 7.38
CA MET A 1 -17.61 -4.32 6.35
C MET A 1 -16.38 -4.92 6.98
N SER A 2 -15.72 -5.87 6.31
CA SER A 2 -14.42 -6.42 6.74
C SER A 2 -13.28 -5.46 6.38
N PHE A 3 -12.19 -5.44 7.16
CA PHE A 3 -10.99 -4.66 6.82
C PHE A 3 -10.39 -5.08 5.47
N GLN A 4 -10.55 -6.35 5.08
CA GLN A 4 -10.10 -6.86 3.79
C GLN A 4 -10.85 -6.19 2.64
N GLN A 5 -12.16 -5.99 2.79
CA GLN A 5 -12.98 -5.28 1.81
C GLN A 5 -12.54 -3.82 1.69
N ILE A 6 -12.21 -3.16 2.81
CA ILE A 6 -11.71 -1.78 2.79
C ILE A 6 -10.38 -1.68 2.04
N ILE A 7 -9.48 -2.64 2.24
CA ILE A 7 -8.20 -2.69 1.51
C ILE A 7 -8.43 -2.88 0.02
N GLU A 8 -9.22 -3.89 -0.35
CA GLU A 8 -9.49 -4.22 -1.76
C GLU A 8 -10.25 -3.09 -2.47
N GLU A 9 -11.32 -2.55 -1.86
CA GLU A 9 -12.06 -1.41 -2.40
C GLU A 9 -11.19 -0.15 -2.47
N GLY A 10 -10.35 0.09 -1.47
CA GLY A 10 -9.40 1.20 -1.44
C GLY A 10 -8.41 1.11 -2.60
N VAL A 11 -7.83 -0.06 -2.84
CA VAL A 11 -6.92 -0.30 -3.97
C VAL A 11 -7.65 -0.19 -5.31
N GLN A 12 -8.88 -0.69 -5.42
CA GLN A 12 -9.64 -0.66 -6.67
C GLN A 12 -10.16 0.74 -7.06
N ASN A 13 -10.55 1.55 -6.08
CA ASN A 13 -11.23 2.82 -6.31
C ASN A 13 -10.31 4.04 -6.15
N SER A 14 -9.08 3.86 -5.67
CA SER A 14 -8.13 4.96 -5.49
C SER A 14 -7.06 4.96 -6.56
N LYS A 15 -6.73 6.15 -7.07
CA LYS A 15 -5.58 6.35 -7.94
C LYS A 15 -4.26 6.13 -7.21
N VAL A 16 -4.19 6.58 -5.95
CA VAL A 16 -3.07 6.35 -5.04
C VAL A 16 -3.65 6.06 -3.66
N ILE A 17 -3.15 5.01 -3.00
CA ILE A 17 -3.50 4.69 -1.61
C ILE A 17 -2.26 4.24 -0.85
N VAL A 18 -2.17 4.67 0.40
CA VAL A 18 -1.06 4.35 1.31
C VAL A 18 -1.61 3.72 2.57
N PHE A 19 -1.17 2.51 2.87
CA PHE A 19 -1.48 1.84 4.12
C PHE A 19 -0.34 2.08 5.11
N GLY A 20 -0.63 2.82 6.18
CA GLY A 20 0.32 3.17 7.24
C GLY A 20 -0.16 2.74 8.62
N LYS A 21 0.70 2.95 9.63
CA LYS A 21 0.34 2.80 11.05
C LYS A 21 0.40 4.19 11.71
N SER A 22 -0.65 4.57 12.44
CA SER A 22 -0.71 5.80 13.23
C SER A 22 -0.07 5.68 14.63
N TYR A 23 0.60 4.56 14.93
CA TYR A 23 1.24 4.19 16.20
C TYR A 23 0.27 3.80 17.34
N CYS A 24 -0.16 2.52 17.35
CA CYS A 24 -0.45 1.74 18.55
C CYS A 24 -0.03 0.29 18.30
N ARG A 25 0.98 -0.21 19.03
CA ARG A 25 1.70 -1.46 18.71
C ARG A 25 1.03 -2.71 19.30
N TYR A 26 -0.06 -2.57 20.06
CA TYR A 26 -0.44 -3.58 21.07
C TYR A 26 -1.86 -4.15 21.00
N THR A 27 -2.76 -3.70 20.13
CA THR A 27 -4.17 -4.16 20.25
C THR A 27 -4.80 -4.76 19.00
N GLU A 28 -4.73 -4.14 17.81
CA GLU A 28 -5.45 -4.68 16.63
C GLU A 28 -4.70 -4.46 15.31
N GLY A 29 -3.50 -3.87 15.38
CA GLY A 29 -2.75 -3.36 14.22
C GLY A 29 -1.96 -4.39 13.40
N GLU A 30 -2.12 -5.69 13.66
CA GLU A 30 -1.37 -6.76 13.00
C GLU A 30 -2.15 -7.49 11.89
N ALA A 31 -3.49 -7.43 11.90
CA ALA A 31 -4.31 -8.08 10.88
C ALA A 31 -4.14 -7.45 9.49
N ILE A 32 -3.98 -6.12 9.42
CA ILE A 32 -3.79 -5.39 8.16
C ILE A 32 -2.40 -5.69 7.56
N PRO A 33 -1.27 -5.53 8.28
CA PRO A 33 0.05 -5.92 7.77
C PRO A 33 0.15 -7.39 7.39
N ALA A 34 -0.47 -8.30 8.15
CA ALA A 34 -0.48 -9.72 7.82
C ALA A 34 -1.21 -10.00 6.49
N TYR A 35 -2.35 -9.36 6.27
CA TYR A 35 -3.08 -9.47 5.01
C TYR A 35 -2.33 -8.82 3.83
N LEU A 36 -1.70 -7.67 4.06
CA LEU A 36 -0.85 -7.03 3.05
C LEU A 36 0.35 -7.92 2.69
N LEU A 37 0.99 -8.57 3.67
CA LEU A 37 2.06 -9.54 3.44
C LEU A 37 1.59 -10.69 2.53
N GLU A 38 0.41 -11.26 2.76
CA GLU A 38 -0.16 -12.31 1.90
C GLU A 38 -0.35 -11.84 0.45
N LYS A 39 -0.74 -10.58 0.26
CA LYS A 39 -1.07 -10.01 -1.06
C LYS A 39 0.13 -9.47 -1.83
N THR A 40 1.09 -8.86 -1.13
CA THR A 40 2.18 -8.09 -1.74
C THR A 40 3.54 -8.69 -1.50
N GLY A 41 3.67 -9.65 -0.56
CA GLY A 41 4.95 -10.12 -0.06
C GLY A 41 5.65 -9.15 0.89
N GLN A 42 5.04 -7.99 1.19
CA GLN A 42 5.63 -6.96 2.04
C GLN A 42 4.85 -6.80 3.34
N TYR A 43 5.49 -7.17 4.45
CA TYR A 43 4.93 -7.00 5.80
C TYR A 43 5.08 -5.57 6.35
N THR A 44 6.09 -4.84 5.89
CA THR A 44 6.40 -3.50 6.39
C THR A 44 5.44 -2.45 5.83
N VAL A 45 5.10 -1.47 6.68
CA VAL A 45 4.40 -0.26 6.26
C VAL A 45 5.41 0.90 6.14
N PRO A 46 5.19 1.88 5.24
CA PRO A 46 4.02 2.01 4.37
C PRO A 46 3.98 0.94 3.26
N ASN A 47 2.77 0.53 2.87
CA ASN A 47 2.49 -0.24 1.66
C ASN A 47 1.77 0.71 0.70
N VAL A 48 2.40 1.01 -0.45
CA VAL A 48 1.95 2.03 -1.40
C VAL A 48 1.42 1.37 -2.66
N PHE A 49 0.24 1.81 -3.12
CA PHE A 49 -0.34 1.38 -4.39
C PHE A 49 -0.62 2.60 -5.28
N VAL A 50 -0.35 2.44 -6.57
CA VAL A 50 -0.64 3.44 -7.61
C VAL A 50 -1.38 2.72 -8.75
N ASN A 51 -2.58 3.19 -9.09
CA ASN A 51 -3.45 2.59 -10.11
C ASN A 51 -3.52 1.06 -9.98
N LYS A 52 -3.91 0.59 -8.78
CA LYS A 52 -4.08 -0.84 -8.44
C LYS A 52 -2.78 -1.66 -8.43
N THR A 53 -1.64 -1.06 -8.80
CA THR A 53 -0.33 -1.72 -8.81
C THR A 53 0.38 -1.48 -7.50
N HIS A 54 0.88 -2.55 -6.88
CA HIS A 54 1.72 -2.44 -5.68
C HIS A 54 3.09 -1.85 -6.06
N LEU A 55 3.42 -0.70 -5.47
CA LEU A 55 4.69 -0.01 -5.69
C LEU A 55 5.77 -0.45 -4.70
N GLY A 56 5.38 -0.68 -3.44
CA GLY A 56 6.30 -1.02 -2.36
C GLY A 56 6.20 -0.06 -1.17
N GLY A 57 7.34 0.21 -0.54
CA GLY A 57 7.48 1.10 0.60
C GLY A 57 7.86 2.54 0.27
N SER A 58 8.39 3.24 1.28
CA SER A 58 8.84 4.63 1.13
C SER A 58 10.05 4.76 0.21
N ASP A 59 10.98 3.81 0.28
CA ASP A 59 12.19 3.80 -0.53
C ASP A 59 11.84 3.54 -2.00
N ASP A 60 10.97 2.56 -2.26
CA ASP A 60 10.48 2.25 -3.61
C ASP A 60 9.75 3.43 -4.24
N LEU A 61 8.93 4.16 -3.46
CA LEU A 61 8.28 5.38 -3.94
C LEU A 61 9.30 6.46 -4.32
N THR A 62 10.34 6.63 -3.51
CA THR A 62 11.39 7.62 -3.77
C THR A 62 12.17 7.26 -5.03
N MET A 63 12.52 5.98 -5.21
CA MET A 63 13.17 5.52 -6.43
C MET A 63 12.26 5.68 -7.66
N ALA A 64 10.99 5.30 -7.54
CA ALA A 64 10.02 5.38 -8.63
C ALA A 64 9.75 6.83 -9.08
N GLU A 65 9.79 7.79 -8.16
CA GLU A 65 9.72 9.20 -8.51
C GLU A 65 10.97 9.65 -9.28
N SER A 66 12.15 9.16 -8.87
CA SER A 66 13.43 9.53 -9.47
C SER A 66 13.68 8.92 -10.86
N ASP A 67 13.19 7.71 -11.11
CA ASP A 67 13.41 6.97 -12.37
C ASP A 67 12.26 7.09 -13.38
N GLY A 68 11.20 7.84 -13.02
CA GLY A 68 10.04 8.07 -13.88
C GLY A 68 8.96 6.99 -13.79
N THR A 69 9.15 5.94 -12.99
CA THR A 69 8.21 4.83 -12.84
C THR A 69 6.89 5.28 -12.21
N PHE A 70 6.95 6.18 -11.22
CA PHE A 70 5.75 6.70 -10.58
C PHE A 70 4.84 7.42 -11.58
N GLN A 71 5.39 8.29 -12.43
CA GLN A 71 4.61 9.04 -13.40
C GLN A 71 3.99 8.12 -14.46
N LYS A 72 4.73 7.06 -14.88
CA LYS A 72 4.18 6.02 -15.76
C LYS A 72 2.98 5.33 -15.11
N LEU A 73 3.13 4.87 -13.86
CA LEU A 73 2.04 4.22 -13.13
C LEU A 73 0.86 5.16 -12.91
N HIS A 74 1.11 6.42 -12.55
CA HIS A 74 0.09 7.44 -12.32
C HIS A 74 -0.64 7.87 -13.60
N SER A 75 -0.04 7.72 -14.77
CA SER A 75 -0.65 8.11 -16.04
C SER A 75 -1.60 7.06 -16.66
N GLN A 76 -1.62 5.85 -16.09
CA GLN A 76 -2.58 4.78 -16.45
C GLN A 76 -4.00 5.16 -16.02
#